data_AF-F4D531-F1
#
_entry.id   AF-F4D531-F1
#
_cell.length_a   1.000
_cell.length_b   1.000
_cell.length_c   1.000
_cell.angle_alpha   90.00
_cell.angle_beta   90.00
_cell.angle_gamma   90.00
#
_symmetry.space_group_name_H-M   'P 1'
#
loop_
_entity.id
_entity.type
_entity.pdbx_description
1 polymer ?
#
loop_
_entity_poly.entity_id
_entity_poly.type
_entity_poly.pdbx_seq_one_letter_code
_entity_poly.pdbx_strand_id
1 'polypeptide(L)'
;MPHNEITRVQVPALMHLAKLGYDFIPTNSKPNLDTATNILIDSFTQAFERLNPTKNAKDSLTEMKKRLNYNDLGKSFYEYLLKSEHQVIDFDNPNNNLYEMMAELPYKSFRPDITLFINGLPLVNIEVKQPLAGKGIKEERNRHIKHYKNPENKVFYNLAQIWLFSDNLPYDENNPDQGAFYSTSYSPIFQRFVEADKLDITPPPPENHQNDQNHQNHKSLEEIQKSVLNEFNLKDTDCPKSPKDTPTNALLTSFCSPKRLCFILKYGISFLKEKSEFKKHIWRYAQMFASLNVLKELQKHYENNPKDPLKGIIWHTQGSGKTALTYHLTKLMKDFFNPLGKKTKFYFIVDRLDLLEQAKNEFLKRGLQAHEAENKEDLSQKLKSSSVFENPQGNDEIIVVNIQKFKSPNEDPSDSAPKEIISKTELQESIQNSHDLQRVFIIDEAHRSYDPKGCFYANLIECDKTAIKIALTGTPLLEDNAQDKATKKTFGNYLHTYSYTESIKDAHTLTLQLETIETSYKEKLQETYRLLQESITIEDIEVQKETIFNDEKYIKAMLSYIIRDLLKFRQLNDNNE
;
A
#
# COMPACT_ATOMS: atom_id res chain seq x y z
N MET A 1 23.50 -7.45 -35.18
CA MET A 1 22.89 -6.22 -34.64
C MET A 1 22.69 -6.41 -33.14
N PRO A 2 23.54 -5.87 -32.25
CA PRO A 2 23.60 -6.36 -30.87
C PRO A 2 22.78 -5.54 -29.86
N HIS A 3 21.83 -4.71 -30.32
CA HIS A 3 21.21 -3.68 -29.47
C HIS A 3 19.69 -3.58 -29.68
N ASN A 4 18.97 -4.63 -29.31
CA ASN A 4 17.50 -4.72 -29.31
C ASN A 4 16.96 -4.94 -27.88
N GLU A 5 15.64 -5.03 -27.72
CA GLU A 5 14.96 -5.27 -26.42
C GLU A 5 15.53 -6.48 -25.66
N ILE A 6 15.74 -7.60 -26.37
CA ILE A 6 16.28 -8.86 -25.82
C ILE A 6 17.66 -8.62 -25.19
N THR A 7 18.59 -8.06 -25.96
CA THR A 7 19.99 -7.87 -25.53
C THR A 7 20.17 -6.74 -24.52
N ARG A 8 19.31 -5.71 -24.55
CA ARG A 8 19.42 -4.52 -23.69
C ARG A 8 18.63 -4.59 -22.39
N VAL A 9 17.55 -5.37 -22.35
CA VAL A 9 16.64 -5.37 -21.19
C VAL A 9 16.30 -6.80 -20.76
N GLN A 10 15.75 -7.64 -21.64
CA GLN A 10 15.22 -8.96 -21.25
C GLN A 10 16.30 -9.89 -20.69
N VAL A 11 17.39 -10.11 -21.45
CA VAL A 11 18.48 -10.99 -21.02
C VAL A 11 19.20 -10.42 -19.80
N PRO A 12 19.58 -9.12 -19.74
CA PRO A 12 20.08 -8.52 -18.51
C PRO A 12 19.16 -8.70 -17.28
N ALA A 13 17.84 -8.60 -17.46
CA ALA A 13 16.87 -8.85 -16.39
C ALA A 13 16.89 -10.32 -15.91
N LEU A 14 16.91 -11.29 -16.84
CA LEU A 14 17.06 -12.72 -16.50
C LEU A 14 18.38 -13.00 -15.77
N MET A 15 19.49 -12.40 -16.20
CA MET A 15 20.78 -12.53 -15.52
C MET A 15 20.76 -11.94 -14.11
N HIS A 16 19.99 -10.87 -13.91
CA HIS A 16 19.81 -10.25 -12.60
C HIS A 16 18.94 -11.12 -11.69
N LEU A 17 17.85 -11.68 -12.20
CA LEU A 17 17.00 -12.63 -11.47
C LEU A 17 17.77 -13.88 -11.05
N ALA A 18 18.66 -14.41 -11.91
CA ALA A 18 19.54 -15.52 -11.54
C ALA A 18 20.40 -15.19 -10.30
N LYS A 19 20.89 -13.95 -10.16
CA LYS A 19 21.64 -13.50 -8.98
C LYS A 19 20.76 -13.41 -7.72
N LEU A 20 19.46 -13.18 -7.88
CA LEU A 20 18.48 -13.18 -6.80
C LEU A 20 18.05 -14.59 -6.36
N GLY A 21 18.55 -15.64 -7.04
CA GLY A 21 18.30 -17.04 -6.68
C GLY A 21 17.25 -17.75 -7.53
N TYR A 22 16.89 -17.21 -8.70
CA TYR A 22 15.96 -17.87 -9.62
C TYR A 22 16.67 -18.87 -10.55
N ASP A 23 16.18 -20.10 -10.57
CA ASP A 23 16.61 -21.10 -11.54
C ASP A 23 15.94 -20.89 -12.91
N PHE A 24 16.71 -21.00 -13.99
CA PHE A 24 16.19 -20.87 -15.35
C PHE A 24 15.75 -22.22 -15.92
N ILE A 25 14.52 -22.26 -16.45
CA ILE A 25 13.95 -23.41 -17.15
C ILE A 25 13.93 -23.12 -18.67
N PRO A 26 14.78 -23.78 -19.46
CA PRO A 26 14.79 -23.63 -20.91
C PRO A 26 13.50 -24.12 -21.57
N THR A 27 13.05 -23.47 -22.65
CA THR A 27 11.83 -23.93 -23.36
C THR A 27 12.02 -25.31 -23.98
N ASN A 28 13.26 -25.63 -24.40
CA ASN A 28 13.59 -26.91 -25.00
C ASN A 28 13.55 -28.10 -24.04
N SER A 29 13.52 -27.87 -22.72
CA SER A 29 13.43 -28.93 -21.72
C SER A 29 12.01 -29.50 -21.61
N LYS A 30 11.02 -28.85 -22.24
CA LYS A 30 9.60 -29.25 -22.28
C LYS A 30 9.05 -29.57 -20.87
N PRO A 31 9.08 -28.60 -19.94
CA PRO A 31 8.58 -28.83 -18.58
C PRO A 31 7.10 -29.23 -18.58
N ASN A 32 6.69 -29.99 -17.57
CA ASN A 32 5.31 -30.44 -17.40
C ASN A 32 4.40 -29.27 -16.95
N LEU A 33 3.89 -28.52 -17.93
CA LEU A 33 3.02 -27.37 -17.72
C LEU A 33 1.54 -27.77 -17.84
N ASP A 34 0.73 -27.32 -16.89
CA ASP A 34 -0.72 -27.41 -17.03
C ASP A 34 -1.24 -26.43 -18.09
N THR A 35 -1.77 -26.98 -19.18
CA THR A 35 -2.24 -26.21 -20.35
C THR A 35 -3.34 -25.18 -20.07
N ALA A 36 -4.03 -25.26 -18.92
CA ALA A 36 -5.09 -24.32 -18.54
C ALA A 36 -4.58 -23.18 -17.64
N THR A 37 -3.41 -23.32 -17.01
CA THR A 37 -2.94 -22.39 -15.97
C THR A 37 -1.47 -21.98 -16.12
N ASN A 38 -0.69 -22.70 -16.92
CA ASN A 38 0.78 -22.68 -16.95
C ASN A 38 1.45 -23.01 -15.60
N ILE A 39 0.78 -23.72 -14.69
CA ILE A 39 1.44 -24.25 -13.48
C ILE A 39 2.46 -25.31 -13.87
N LEU A 40 3.68 -25.22 -13.34
CA LEU A 40 4.69 -26.28 -13.42
C LEU A 40 4.30 -27.39 -12.44
N ILE A 41 3.72 -28.47 -12.96
CA ILE A 41 3.11 -29.53 -12.14
C ILE A 41 4.14 -30.26 -11.29
N ASP A 42 5.32 -30.53 -11.85
CA ASP A 42 6.36 -31.27 -11.14
C ASP A 42 6.96 -30.41 -10.01
N SER A 43 7.32 -29.15 -10.31
CA SER A 43 7.81 -28.17 -9.33
C SER A 43 6.78 -27.90 -8.22
N PHE A 44 5.50 -27.77 -8.58
CA PHE A 44 4.42 -27.60 -7.60
C PHE A 44 4.28 -28.82 -6.70
N THR A 45 4.21 -30.02 -7.27
CA THR A 45 4.06 -31.27 -6.50
C THR A 45 5.20 -31.44 -5.52
N GLN A 46 6.45 -31.27 -5.99
CA GLN A 46 7.63 -31.40 -5.15
C GLN A 46 7.64 -30.37 -4.01
N ALA A 47 7.39 -29.10 -4.31
CA ALA A 47 7.41 -28.05 -3.30
C ALA A 47 6.25 -28.21 -2.30
N PHE A 48 5.05 -28.56 -2.76
CA PHE A 48 3.88 -28.78 -1.91
C PHE A 48 4.08 -29.95 -0.96
N GLU A 49 4.57 -31.09 -1.44
CA GLU A 49 4.84 -32.28 -0.61
C GLU A 49 5.98 -32.02 0.38
N ARG A 50 6.98 -31.22 0.01
CA ARG A 50 8.04 -30.76 0.93
C ARG A 50 7.47 -29.91 2.08
N LEU A 51 6.59 -28.96 1.77
CA LEU A 51 5.95 -28.10 2.78
C LEU A 51 4.87 -28.83 3.58
N ASN A 52 4.29 -29.90 3.02
CA ASN A 52 3.19 -30.66 3.62
C ASN A 52 3.44 -32.19 3.52
N PRO A 53 4.38 -32.75 4.31
CA PRO A 53 4.88 -34.13 4.12
C PRO A 53 3.83 -35.25 4.13
N THR A 54 2.67 -35.02 4.73
CA THR A 54 1.60 -36.02 4.87
C THR A 54 0.46 -35.82 3.87
N LYS A 55 0.58 -34.93 2.89
CA LYS A 55 -0.52 -34.49 2.01
C LYS A 55 -0.13 -34.59 0.54
N ASN A 56 -1.11 -34.90 -0.30
CA ASN A 56 -0.92 -35.00 -1.75
C ASN A 56 -1.26 -33.66 -2.43
N ALA A 57 -0.42 -33.26 -3.40
CA ALA A 57 -0.57 -32.01 -4.14
C ALA A 57 -1.82 -31.92 -5.04
N LYS A 58 -2.38 -33.07 -5.47
CA LYS A 58 -3.47 -33.16 -6.44
C LYS A 58 -4.74 -32.46 -5.98
N ASP A 59 -5.14 -32.66 -4.72
CA ASP A 59 -6.37 -32.07 -4.19
C ASP A 59 -6.24 -30.54 -4.09
N SER A 60 -5.07 -30.06 -3.67
CA SER A 60 -4.74 -28.62 -3.65
C SER A 60 -4.72 -28.02 -5.05
N LEU A 61 -4.15 -28.71 -6.05
CA LEU A 61 -4.19 -28.29 -7.46
C LEU A 61 -5.63 -28.17 -7.98
N THR A 62 -6.47 -29.17 -7.69
CA THR A 62 -7.88 -29.17 -8.10
C THR A 62 -8.64 -28.01 -7.47
N GLU A 63 -8.44 -27.75 -6.17
CA GLU A 63 -9.11 -26.64 -5.48
C GLU A 63 -8.63 -25.27 -5.97
N MET A 64 -7.32 -25.10 -6.22
CA MET A 64 -6.80 -23.88 -6.86
C MET A 64 -7.43 -23.65 -8.23
N LYS A 65 -7.43 -24.67 -9.11
CA LYS A 65 -8.03 -24.57 -10.44
C LYS A 65 -9.51 -24.20 -10.39
N LYS A 66 -10.26 -24.76 -9.44
CA LYS A 66 -11.67 -24.40 -9.22
C LYS A 66 -11.81 -22.91 -8.88
N ARG A 67 -11.00 -22.39 -7.96
CA ARG A 67 -11.03 -20.98 -7.55
C ARG A 67 -10.61 -20.03 -8.66
N LEU A 68 -9.63 -20.42 -9.49
CA LEU A 68 -9.19 -19.66 -10.65
C LEU A 68 -10.29 -19.47 -11.71
N ASN A 69 -11.36 -20.26 -11.67
CA ASN A 69 -12.49 -20.08 -12.59
C ASN A 69 -13.51 -19.03 -12.14
N TYR A 70 -13.42 -18.53 -10.90
CA TYR A 70 -14.36 -17.54 -10.38
C TYR A 70 -14.20 -16.16 -11.04
N ASN A 71 -15.31 -15.40 -11.03
CA ASN A 71 -15.37 -14.05 -11.58
C ASN A 71 -15.14 -13.01 -10.47
N ASP A 72 -13.97 -13.09 -9.83
CA ASP A 72 -13.61 -12.29 -8.65
C ASP A 72 -12.20 -11.69 -8.74
N LEU A 73 -11.67 -11.56 -9.96
CA LEU A 73 -10.33 -11.03 -10.26
C LEU A 73 -9.19 -11.80 -9.58
N GLY A 74 -9.42 -13.08 -9.24
CA GLY A 74 -8.45 -13.94 -8.56
C GLY A 74 -8.50 -13.82 -7.05
N LYS A 75 -9.50 -13.14 -6.47
CA LYS A 75 -9.64 -12.98 -5.02
C LYS A 75 -9.66 -14.32 -4.29
N SER A 76 -10.50 -15.26 -4.72
CA SER A 76 -10.63 -16.56 -4.04
C SER A 76 -9.37 -17.41 -4.13
N PHE A 77 -8.61 -17.28 -5.22
CA PHE A 77 -7.30 -17.94 -5.35
C PHE A 77 -6.26 -17.27 -4.44
N TYR A 78 -6.21 -15.94 -4.41
CA TYR A 78 -5.33 -15.18 -3.52
C TYR A 78 -5.61 -15.49 -2.04
N GLU A 79 -6.87 -15.54 -1.63
CA GLU A 79 -7.24 -15.91 -0.25
C GLU A 79 -6.85 -17.35 0.07
N TYR A 80 -7.00 -18.27 -0.88
CA TYR A 80 -6.53 -19.65 -0.73
C TYR A 80 -5.01 -19.70 -0.59
N LEU A 81 -4.26 -18.91 -1.36
CA LEU A 81 -2.80 -18.83 -1.26
C LEU A 81 -2.33 -18.43 0.15
N LEU A 82 -3.07 -17.55 0.82
CA LEU A 82 -2.71 -17.02 2.14
C LEU A 82 -3.25 -17.84 3.32
N LYS A 83 -4.43 -18.46 3.18
CA LYS A 83 -5.20 -19.02 4.30
C LYS A 83 -5.65 -20.47 4.07
N SER A 84 -5.03 -21.19 3.14
CA SER A 84 -5.31 -22.61 2.94
C SER A 84 -4.93 -23.44 4.17
N GLU A 85 -5.63 -24.58 4.36
CA GLU A 85 -5.28 -25.57 5.38
C GLU A 85 -3.84 -26.10 5.20
N HIS A 86 -3.41 -26.22 3.94
CA HIS A 86 -2.08 -26.70 3.57
C HIS A 86 -1.26 -25.55 3.02
N GLN A 87 0.01 -25.47 3.39
CA GLN A 87 0.88 -24.37 3.02
C GLN A 87 1.28 -24.48 1.54
N VAL A 88 0.85 -23.52 0.72
CA VAL A 88 1.20 -23.48 -0.72
C VAL A 88 2.49 -22.68 -0.95
N ILE A 89 2.67 -21.61 -0.17
CA ILE A 89 3.90 -20.80 -0.12
C ILE A 89 4.29 -20.65 1.35
N ASP A 90 5.56 -20.85 1.65
CA ASP A 90 6.12 -20.52 2.95
C ASP A 90 6.45 -19.04 3.02
N PHE A 91 5.48 -18.24 3.47
CA PHE A 91 5.68 -16.81 3.63
C PHE A 91 6.52 -16.45 4.86
N ASP A 92 6.60 -17.34 5.84
CA ASP A 92 7.30 -17.08 7.11
C ASP A 92 8.79 -17.38 6.95
N ASN A 93 9.14 -18.39 6.14
CA ASN A 93 10.51 -18.68 5.72
C ASN A 93 10.61 -18.68 4.18
N PRO A 94 10.79 -17.49 3.54
CA PRO A 94 10.85 -17.37 2.09
C PRO A 94 11.86 -18.28 1.40
N ASN A 95 12.98 -18.61 2.05
CA ASN A 95 14.02 -19.50 1.51
C ASN A 95 13.55 -20.96 1.34
N ASN A 96 12.46 -21.37 1.98
CA ASN A 96 11.89 -22.72 1.83
C ASN A 96 11.08 -22.87 0.54
N ASN A 97 10.90 -21.82 -0.23
CA ASN A 97 10.21 -21.87 -1.51
C ASN A 97 11.19 -22.13 -2.66
N LEU A 98 10.68 -22.76 -3.73
CA LEU A 98 11.37 -22.92 -5.00
C LEU A 98 11.08 -21.69 -5.89
N TYR A 99 12.14 -21.06 -6.41
CA TYR A 99 12.06 -19.89 -7.27
C TYR A 99 12.62 -20.21 -8.66
N GLU A 100 11.76 -20.15 -9.67
CA GLU A 100 12.11 -20.51 -11.05
C GLU A 100 11.66 -19.42 -12.01
N MET A 101 12.24 -19.39 -13.21
CA MET A 101 11.88 -18.44 -14.26
C MET A 101 11.92 -19.08 -15.65
N MET A 102 11.02 -18.62 -16.51
CA MET A 102 10.99 -18.94 -17.94
C MET A 102 10.92 -17.65 -18.75
N ALA A 103 11.53 -17.67 -19.94
CA ALA A 103 11.39 -16.60 -20.91
C ALA A 103 10.35 -16.96 -21.98
N GLU A 104 9.66 -15.95 -22.51
CA GLU A 104 8.74 -16.08 -23.66
C GLU A 104 7.69 -17.22 -23.53
N LEU A 105 7.12 -17.42 -22.35
CA LEU A 105 6.17 -18.51 -22.09
C LEU A 105 4.77 -18.19 -22.67
N PRO A 106 4.28 -18.86 -23.72
CA PRO A 106 2.97 -18.54 -24.30
C PRO A 106 1.82 -18.95 -23.37
N TYR A 107 0.76 -18.14 -23.36
CA TYR A 107 -0.55 -18.49 -22.81
C TYR A 107 -1.66 -17.96 -23.71
N LYS A 108 -2.40 -18.89 -24.35
CA LYS A 108 -3.55 -18.59 -25.23
C LYS A 108 -3.24 -17.47 -26.24
N SER A 109 -3.70 -16.25 -25.96
CA SER A 109 -3.63 -15.10 -26.88
C SER A 109 -2.42 -14.17 -26.65
N PHE A 110 -1.57 -14.44 -25.65
CA PHE A 110 -0.41 -13.61 -25.33
C PHE A 110 0.80 -14.42 -24.85
N ARG A 111 1.93 -13.75 -24.66
CA ARG A 111 3.20 -14.36 -24.26
C ARG A 111 4.03 -13.34 -23.47
N PRO A 112 4.12 -13.47 -22.13
CA PRO A 112 5.01 -12.64 -21.32
C PRO A 112 6.47 -12.81 -21.70
N ASP A 113 7.25 -11.74 -21.58
CA ASP A 113 8.68 -11.78 -21.85
C ASP A 113 9.42 -12.63 -20.81
N ILE A 114 9.04 -12.51 -19.53
CA ILE A 114 9.56 -13.33 -18.43
C ILE A 114 8.42 -13.69 -17.47
N THR A 115 8.32 -14.96 -17.08
CA THR A 115 7.40 -15.45 -16.04
C THR A 115 8.20 -16.02 -14.88
N LEU A 116 7.92 -15.56 -13.66
CA LEU A 116 8.52 -16.08 -12.44
C LEU A 116 7.54 -16.98 -11.71
N PHE A 117 8.08 -18.10 -11.22
CA PHE A 117 7.38 -19.11 -10.49
C PHE A 117 7.80 -19.12 -9.03
N ILE A 118 6.83 -19.32 -8.14
CA ILE A 118 7.08 -19.71 -6.75
C ILE A 118 6.39 -21.03 -6.52
N ASN A 119 7.14 -22.07 -6.15
CA ASN A 119 6.62 -23.43 -5.99
C ASN A 119 5.81 -23.89 -7.22
N GLY A 120 6.31 -23.60 -8.42
CA GLY A 120 5.66 -23.93 -9.69
C GLY A 120 4.46 -23.05 -10.10
N LEU A 121 4.05 -22.06 -9.30
CA LEU A 121 2.94 -21.15 -9.62
C LEU A 121 3.43 -19.88 -10.35
N PRO A 122 2.92 -19.54 -11.56
CA PRO A 122 3.32 -18.33 -12.31
C PRO A 122 2.71 -17.04 -11.71
N LEU A 123 3.31 -16.51 -10.64
CA LEU A 123 2.74 -15.41 -9.85
C LEU A 123 3.20 -14.02 -10.28
N VAL A 124 4.35 -13.90 -10.94
CA VAL A 124 4.90 -12.62 -11.40
C VAL A 124 5.21 -12.69 -12.90
N ASN A 125 4.74 -11.72 -13.65
CA ASN A 125 5.09 -11.56 -15.06
C ASN A 125 5.81 -10.24 -15.29
N ILE A 126 6.79 -10.25 -16.19
CA ILE A 126 7.61 -9.09 -16.52
C ILE A 126 7.52 -8.86 -18.02
N GLU A 127 7.20 -7.63 -18.39
CA GLU A 127 7.12 -7.13 -19.76
C GLU A 127 8.19 -6.06 -19.93
N VAL A 128 9.16 -6.32 -20.80
CA VAL A 128 10.25 -5.38 -21.07
C VAL A 128 10.03 -4.71 -22.42
N LYS A 129 10.45 -3.45 -22.56
CA LYS A 129 10.32 -2.71 -23.80
C LYS A 129 11.64 -2.14 -24.27
N GLN A 130 11.81 -2.04 -25.58
CA GLN A 130 13.01 -1.44 -26.16
C GLN A 130 13.17 0.02 -25.65
N PRO A 131 14.34 0.40 -25.11
CA PRO A 131 14.62 1.76 -24.71
C PRO A 131 14.46 2.74 -25.88
N LEU A 132 13.84 3.90 -25.63
CA LEU A 132 13.61 4.98 -26.62
C LEU A 132 12.67 4.61 -27.78
N ALA A 133 11.91 3.52 -27.66
CA ALA A 133 10.85 3.22 -28.62
C ALA A 133 9.70 4.23 -28.47
N GLY A 134 9.31 4.90 -29.56
CA GLY A 134 8.29 5.96 -29.54
C GLY A 134 6.89 5.54 -29.06
N LYS A 135 6.66 4.24 -28.82
CA LYS A 135 5.38 3.70 -28.35
C LYS A 135 5.47 2.80 -27.10
N GLY A 136 6.67 2.61 -26.53
CA GLY A 136 7.07 1.68 -25.45
C GLY A 136 6.01 1.25 -24.41
N ILE A 137 6.08 1.78 -23.19
CA ILE A 137 5.22 1.34 -22.07
C ILE A 137 3.75 1.74 -22.28
N LYS A 138 3.48 2.83 -23.02
CA LYS A 138 2.10 3.26 -23.33
C LYS A 138 1.34 2.21 -24.13
N GLU A 139 1.93 1.66 -25.19
CA GLU A 139 1.31 0.55 -25.92
C GLU A 139 1.21 -0.69 -25.06
N GLU A 140 2.20 -0.95 -24.20
CA GLU A 140 2.13 -2.08 -23.29
C GLU A 140 0.96 -1.98 -22.31
N ARG A 141 0.67 -0.78 -21.78
CA ARG A 141 -0.53 -0.54 -20.98
C ARG A 141 -1.80 -0.91 -21.75
N ASN A 142 -1.91 -0.49 -23.01
CA ASN A 142 -3.06 -0.81 -23.85
C ASN A 142 -3.16 -2.31 -24.15
N ARG A 143 -2.03 -2.99 -24.40
CA ARG A 143 -1.97 -4.45 -24.60
C ARG A 143 -2.38 -5.20 -23.35
N HIS A 144 -1.83 -4.84 -22.19
CA HIS A 144 -2.18 -5.40 -20.90
C HIS A 144 -3.69 -5.31 -20.63
N ILE A 145 -4.30 -4.14 -20.88
CA ILE A 145 -5.75 -3.93 -20.76
C ILE A 145 -6.55 -4.84 -21.70
N LYS A 146 -6.12 -4.95 -22.96
CA LYS A 146 -6.76 -5.83 -23.93
C LYS A 146 -6.66 -7.30 -23.49
N HIS A 147 -5.51 -7.72 -22.97
CA HIS A 147 -5.26 -9.10 -22.56
C HIS A 147 -6.07 -9.50 -21.34
N TYR A 148 -6.14 -8.68 -20.28
CA TYR A 148 -6.93 -9.05 -19.09
C TYR A 148 -8.44 -8.95 -19.32
N LYS A 149 -8.89 -8.16 -20.30
CA LYS A 149 -10.30 -8.11 -20.73
C LYS A 149 -10.69 -9.31 -21.59
N ASN A 150 -9.75 -10.04 -22.18
CA ASN A 150 -10.04 -11.25 -22.95
C ASN A 150 -10.46 -12.40 -22.01
N PRO A 151 -11.69 -12.93 -22.12
CA PRO A 151 -12.16 -14.03 -21.26
C PRO A 151 -11.30 -15.30 -21.32
N GLU A 152 -10.63 -15.59 -22.44
CA GLU A 152 -9.73 -16.76 -22.57
C GLU A 152 -8.51 -16.68 -21.64
N ASN A 153 -8.12 -15.46 -21.29
CA ASN A 153 -6.99 -15.18 -20.42
C ASN A 153 -7.35 -15.16 -18.93
N LYS A 154 -8.65 -15.24 -18.59
CA LYS A 154 -9.15 -15.05 -17.23
C LYS A 154 -8.47 -15.95 -16.20
N VAL A 155 -8.32 -17.24 -16.50
CA VAL A 155 -7.74 -18.21 -15.55
C VAL A 155 -6.30 -17.83 -15.19
N PHE A 156 -5.48 -17.49 -16.18
CA PHE A 156 -4.11 -17.05 -15.94
C PHE A 156 -4.04 -15.71 -15.20
N TYR A 157 -4.88 -14.74 -15.56
CA TYR A 157 -4.91 -13.44 -14.90
C TYR A 157 -5.46 -13.47 -13.47
N ASN A 158 -6.31 -14.46 -13.14
CA ASN A 158 -6.70 -14.76 -11.77
C ASN A 158 -5.53 -15.36 -10.97
N LEU A 159 -4.66 -16.15 -11.62
CA LEU A 159 -3.51 -16.81 -11.01
C LEU A 159 -2.36 -15.83 -10.78
N ALA A 160 -1.96 -15.10 -11.81
CA ALA A 160 -0.87 -14.16 -11.70
C ALA A 160 -1.26 -12.96 -10.81
N GLN A 161 -0.33 -12.53 -9.96
CA GLN A 161 -0.60 -11.54 -8.91
C GLN A 161 0.02 -10.18 -9.22
N ILE A 162 1.25 -10.19 -9.75
CA ILE A 162 2.06 -8.99 -9.99
C ILE A 162 2.49 -8.94 -11.45
N TRP A 163 2.38 -7.76 -12.06
CA TRP A 163 2.99 -7.45 -13.35
C TRP A 163 4.03 -6.34 -13.19
N LEU A 164 5.20 -6.55 -13.78
CA LEU A 164 6.29 -5.58 -13.83
C LEU A 164 6.50 -5.16 -15.28
N PHE A 165 6.77 -3.88 -15.49
CA PHE A 165 7.00 -3.30 -16.82
C PHE A 165 8.27 -2.47 -16.79
N SER A 166 9.13 -2.57 -17.81
CA SER A 166 10.31 -1.70 -17.84
C SER A 166 10.90 -1.51 -19.22
N ASP A 167 11.30 -0.28 -19.53
CA ASP A 167 12.17 0.05 -20.67
C ASP A 167 13.63 0.31 -20.26
N ASN A 168 13.94 0.08 -18.98
CA ASN A 168 15.26 0.29 -18.36
C ASN A 168 15.78 1.75 -18.38
N LEU A 169 14.92 2.73 -18.66
CA LEU A 169 15.25 4.16 -18.63
C LEU A 169 14.88 4.79 -17.28
N PRO A 170 15.55 5.87 -16.86
CA PRO A 170 15.10 6.65 -15.71
C PRO A 170 13.77 7.34 -16.02
N TYR A 171 13.00 7.70 -15.00
CA TYR A 171 11.79 8.52 -15.19
C TYR A 171 12.15 9.88 -15.80
N ASP A 172 11.29 10.35 -16.70
CA ASP A 172 11.35 11.68 -17.30
C ASP A 172 9.99 12.37 -17.07
N GLU A 173 10.03 13.64 -16.68
CA GLU A 173 8.84 14.46 -16.47
C GLU A 173 8.14 14.80 -17.80
N ASN A 174 8.90 14.86 -18.91
CA ASN A 174 8.35 15.11 -20.25
C ASN A 174 7.84 13.84 -20.94
N ASN A 175 8.21 12.67 -20.42
CA ASN A 175 7.80 11.37 -20.97
C ASN A 175 7.22 10.49 -19.85
N PRO A 176 5.91 10.62 -19.55
CA PRO A 176 5.30 9.99 -18.38
C PRO A 176 5.31 8.46 -18.44
N ASP A 177 5.34 7.89 -19.64
CA ASP A 177 5.33 6.47 -19.93
C ASP A 177 6.77 5.90 -20.12
N GLN A 178 7.80 6.57 -19.62
CA GLN A 178 9.17 6.06 -19.58
C GLN A 178 9.51 5.52 -18.18
N GLY A 179 10.21 4.39 -18.11
CA GLY A 179 10.82 3.88 -16.89
C GLY A 179 10.34 2.50 -16.43
N ALA A 180 10.39 2.28 -15.13
CA ALA A 180 10.02 1.01 -14.49
C ALA A 180 8.64 1.14 -13.82
N PHE A 181 7.75 0.17 -13.97
CA PHE A 181 6.41 0.23 -13.42
C PHE A 181 5.96 -1.12 -12.89
N TYR A 182 4.97 -1.10 -12.00
CA TYR A 182 4.29 -2.31 -11.54
C TYR A 182 2.78 -2.10 -11.49
N SER A 183 2.06 -3.21 -11.57
CA SER A 183 0.60 -3.26 -11.49
C SER A 183 0.14 -4.61 -10.93
N THR A 184 -1.14 -4.70 -10.59
CA THR A 184 -1.81 -5.99 -10.41
C THR A 184 -2.22 -6.55 -11.78
N SER A 185 -2.61 -7.82 -11.79
CA SER A 185 -3.11 -8.49 -12.99
C SER A 185 -4.32 -7.81 -13.66
N TYR A 186 -5.17 -7.13 -12.89
CA TYR A 186 -6.40 -6.49 -13.36
C TYR A 186 -6.38 -4.99 -13.10
N SER A 187 -5.37 -4.28 -13.59
CA SER A 187 -5.26 -2.83 -13.39
C SER A 187 -4.72 -2.10 -14.62
N PRO A 188 -5.40 -1.02 -15.05
CA PRO A 188 -4.88 -0.13 -16.09
C PRO A 188 -3.82 0.85 -15.53
N ILE A 189 -3.66 0.91 -14.20
CA ILE A 189 -2.76 1.85 -13.52
C ILE A 189 -1.39 1.20 -13.38
N PHE A 190 -0.39 1.82 -14.00
CA PHE A 190 1.02 1.43 -13.88
C PHE A 190 1.67 2.37 -12.88
N GLN A 191 1.99 1.85 -11.70
CA GLN A 191 2.60 2.63 -10.62
C GLN A 191 4.09 2.80 -10.88
N ARG A 192 4.61 4.01 -10.67
CA ARG A 192 6.07 4.25 -10.62
C ARG A 192 6.66 3.61 -9.37
N PHE A 193 7.92 3.21 -9.46
CA PHE A 193 8.70 2.59 -8.42
C PHE A 193 10.03 3.32 -8.22
N VAL A 194 10.30 3.69 -6.97
CA VAL A 194 11.61 4.21 -6.57
C VAL A 194 12.09 3.36 -5.39
N GLU A 195 13.28 2.78 -5.50
CA GLU A 195 13.90 2.02 -4.41
C GLU A 195 14.39 2.99 -3.32
N ALA A 196 13.96 2.76 -2.07
CA ALA A 196 14.36 3.56 -0.91
C ALA A 196 15.51 2.92 -0.12
N ASP A 197 15.69 1.60 -0.19
CA ASP A 197 16.69 0.85 0.55
C ASP A 197 17.87 0.42 -0.35
N LYS A 198 19.09 0.44 0.19
CA LYS A 198 20.19 -0.33 -0.41
C LYS A 198 20.03 -1.81 -0.03
N LEU A 199 19.63 -2.63 -0.98
CA LEU A 199 19.45 -4.07 -0.76
C LEU A 199 20.74 -4.83 -0.97
N ASP A 200 21.00 -5.79 -0.08
CA ASP A 200 22.03 -6.79 -0.31
C ASP A 200 21.52 -7.83 -1.30
N ILE A 201 22.23 -7.97 -2.42
CA ILE A 201 21.93 -8.92 -3.49
C ILE A 201 22.72 -10.21 -3.36
N THR A 202 23.49 -10.41 -2.29
CA THR A 202 24.11 -11.71 -2.06
C THR A 202 23.02 -12.74 -1.77
N PRO A 203 22.95 -13.83 -2.54
CA PRO A 203 22.04 -14.92 -2.22
C PRO A 203 22.39 -15.47 -0.82
N PRO A 204 21.39 -15.90 -0.04
CA PRO A 204 21.66 -16.56 1.23
C PRO A 204 22.58 -17.76 1.00
N PRO A 205 23.55 -18.02 1.89
CA PRO A 205 24.40 -19.20 1.76
C PRO A 205 23.52 -20.46 1.73
N PRO A 206 23.83 -21.46 0.90
CA PRO A 206 23.14 -22.74 0.96
C PRO A 206 23.28 -23.29 2.39
N GLU A 207 22.15 -23.58 3.04
CA GLU A 207 22.19 -24.22 4.35
C GLU A 207 22.91 -25.57 4.22
N ASN A 208 23.94 -25.78 5.06
CA ASN A 208 24.65 -27.04 5.18
C ASN A 208 23.69 -28.10 5.77
N HIS A 209 22.81 -28.66 4.97
CA HIS A 209 22.09 -29.88 5.33
C HIS A 209 23.04 -31.06 5.21
N GLN A 210 23.77 -31.35 6.30
CA GLN A 210 24.62 -32.53 6.40
C GLN A 210 23.86 -33.86 6.51
N ASN A 211 22.52 -33.90 6.34
CA ASN A 211 21.75 -35.13 6.60
C ASN A 211 20.46 -35.30 5.76
N ASP A 212 20.44 -34.97 4.47
CA ASP A 212 19.36 -35.45 3.59
C ASP A 212 19.89 -35.90 2.22
N GLN A 213 19.69 -37.17 1.89
CA GLN A 213 20.09 -37.83 0.63
C GLN A 213 19.24 -37.41 -0.59
N ASN A 214 18.64 -36.22 -0.60
CA ASN A 214 17.88 -35.69 -1.74
C ASN A 214 18.49 -34.36 -2.20
N HIS A 215 19.65 -34.42 -2.85
CA HIS A 215 20.23 -33.27 -3.53
C HIS A 215 19.31 -32.82 -4.68
N GLN A 216 18.55 -31.75 -4.48
CA GLN A 216 18.16 -30.89 -5.60
C GLN A 216 19.47 -30.30 -6.18
N ASN A 217 19.76 -30.65 -7.44
CA ASN A 217 20.89 -30.11 -8.20
C ASN A 217 20.73 -28.60 -8.38
N HIS A 218 21.13 -27.78 -7.39
CA HIS A 218 21.22 -26.35 -7.59
C HIS A 218 22.30 -26.07 -8.64
N LYS A 219 21.89 -25.56 -9.80
CA LYS A 219 22.81 -25.12 -10.84
C LYS A 219 23.61 -23.94 -10.29
N SER A 220 24.90 -23.91 -10.58
CA SER A 220 25.73 -22.75 -10.28
C SER A 220 25.22 -21.52 -11.06
N LEU A 221 25.45 -20.31 -10.53
CA LEU A 221 25.06 -19.08 -11.20
C LEU A 221 25.59 -19.01 -12.64
N GLU A 222 26.81 -19.49 -12.89
CA GLU A 222 27.39 -19.54 -14.23
C GLU A 222 26.64 -20.49 -15.18
N GLU A 223 26.17 -21.64 -14.69
CA GLU A 223 25.37 -22.59 -15.49
C GLU A 223 24.01 -22.00 -15.84
N ILE A 224 23.37 -21.30 -14.90
CA ILE A 224 22.09 -20.62 -15.14
C ILE A 224 22.28 -19.53 -16.20
N GLN A 225 23.32 -18.69 -16.07
CA GLN A 225 23.62 -17.63 -17.02
C GLN A 225 23.91 -18.18 -18.43
N LYS A 226 24.69 -19.26 -18.54
CA LYS A 226 24.92 -19.95 -19.82
C LYS A 226 23.61 -20.50 -20.41
N SER A 227 22.74 -21.05 -19.57
CA SER A 227 21.45 -21.57 -20.00
C SER A 227 20.55 -20.48 -20.58
N VAL A 228 20.53 -19.28 -19.96
CA VAL A 228 19.80 -18.12 -20.47
C VAL A 228 20.37 -17.68 -21.81
N LEU A 229 21.69 -17.53 -21.95
CA LEU A 229 22.30 -17.13 -23.22
C LEU A 229 21.99 -18.11 -24.35
N ASN A 230 22.02 -19.41 -24.05
CA ASN A 230 21.69 -20.46 -25.02
C ASN A 230 20.24 -20.40 -25.49
N GLU A 231 19.28 -20.06 -24.62
CA GLU A 231 17.87 -19.89 -25.01
C GLU A 231 17.71 -18.86 -26.14
N PHE A 232 18.51 -17.78 -26.10
CA PHE A 232 18.45 -16.71 -27.08
C PHE A 232 19.52 -16.81 -28.19
N ASN A 233 20.31 -17.88 -28.22
CA ASN A 233 21.46 -18.04 -29.13
C ASN A 233 22.47 -16.87 -29.05
N LEU A 234 22.74 -16.37 -27.85
CA LEU A 234 23.64 -15.26 -27.58
C LEU A 234 24.97 -15.71 -26.98
N LYS A 235 25.99 -14.86 -27.08
CA LYS A 235 27.26 -14.96 -26.37
C LYS A 235 27.34 -13.90 -25.28
N ASP A 236 28.21 -14.10 -24.29
CA ASP A 236 28.45 -13.11 -23.21
C ASP A 236 28.75 -11.69 -23.73
N THR A 237 29.44 -11.59 -24.88
CA THR A 237 29.80 -10.32 -25.51
C THR A 237 28.62 -9.57 -26.14
N ASP A 238 27.48 -10.25 -26.36
CA ASP A 238 26.32 -9.67 -27.03
C ASP A 238 25.44 -8.85 -26.07
N CYS A 239 25.60 -9.05 -24.77
CA CYS A 239 24.90 -8.29 -23.74
C CYS A 239 25.82 -7.21 -23.17
N PRO A 240 25.42 -5.92 -23.20
CA PRO A 240 26.19 -4.88 -22.52
C PRO A 240 26.23 -5.19 -21.02
N LYS A 241 27.36 -4.87 -20.38
CA LYS A 241 27.45 -4.93 -18.92
C LYS A 241 26.42 -3.98 -18.33
N SER A 242 25.36 -4.54 -17.74
CA SER A 242 24.35 -3.73 -17.06
C SER A 242 24.93 -3.19 -15.76
N PRO A 243 24.87 -1.87 -15.50
CA PRO A 243 25.10 -1.33 -14.17
C PRO A 243 24.26 -2.06 -13.12
N LYS A 244 24.75 -2.14 -11.88
CA LYS A 244 24.00 -2.80 -10.80
C LYS A 244 22.66 -2.09 -10.54
N ASP A 245 22.62 -0.77 -10.72
CA ASP A 245 21.52 0.09 -10.27
C ASP A 245 20.66 0.64 -11.42
N THR A 246 20.51 -0.12 -12.52
CA THR A 246 19.56 0.31 -13.56
C THR A 246 18.12 0.29 -13.04
N PRO A 247 17.20 1.11 -13.59
CA PRO A 247 15.80 1.14 -13.16
C PRO A 247 15.12 -0.24 -13.17
N THR A 248 15.38 -1.07 -14.18
CA THR A 248 14.87 -2.45 -14.21
C THR A 248 15.46 -3.28 -13.06
N ASN A 249 16.78 -3.24 -12.85
CA ASN A 249 17.42 -4.03 -11.79
C ASN A 249 16.97 -3.59 -10.40
N ALA A 250 16.79 -2.29 -10.15
CA ALA A 250 16.24 -1.78 -8.89
C ALA A 250 14.83 -2.32 -8.64
N LEU A 251 13.94 -2.24 -9.64
CA LEU A 251 12.59 -2.81 -9.57
C LEU A 251 12.62 -4.31 -9.26
N LEU A 252 13.43 -5.08 -9.99
CA LEU A 252 13.54 -6.54 -9.80
C LEU A 252 14.14 -6.89 -8.44
N THR A 253 15.15 -6.16 -7.96
CA THR A 253 15.73 -6.42 -6.64
C THR A 253 14.68 -6.22 -5.54
N SER A 254 13.88 -5.16 -5.65
CA SER A 254 12.83 -4.92 -4.67
C SER A 254 11.69 -5.91 -4.78
N PHE A 255 11.10 -6.08 -5.97
CA PHE A 255 9.87 -6.89 -6.12
C PHE A 255 10.14 -8.39 -6.17
N CYS A 256 11.32 -8.82 -6.61
CA CYS A 256 11.62 -10.23 -6.87
C CYS A 256 12.64 -10.82 -5.90
N SER A 257 13.19 -10.08 -4.93
CA SER A 257 13.96 -10.75 -3.87
C SER A 257 13.02 -11.66 -3.04
N PRO A 258 13.39 -12.92 -2.74
CA PRO A 258 12.51 -13.89 -2.08
C PRO A 258 11.74 -13.32 -0.87
N LYS A 259 12.46 -12.67 0.04
CA LYS A 259 11.87 -12.08 1.26
C LYS A 259 10.85 -10.99 0.95
N ARG A 260 11.17 -10.10 0.00
CA ARG A 260 10.31 -8.96 -0.31
C ARG A 260 9.14 -9.35 -1.21
N LEU A 261 9.33 -10.30 -2.12
CA LEU A 261 8.25 -10.88 -2.92
C LEU A 261 7.21 -11.56 -2.02
N CYS A 262 7.64 -12.40 -1.07
CA CYS A 262 6.72 -13.00 -0.09
C CYS A 262 6.00 -11.94 0.75
N PHE A 263 6.70 -10.88 1.17
CA PHE A 263 6.10 -9.76 1.90
C PHE A 263 5.02 -9.02 1.08
N ILE A 264 5.29 -8.72 -0.19
CA ILE A 264 4.34 -8.06 -1.10
C ILE A 264 3.14 -8.98 -1.37
N LEU A 265 3.36 -10.27 -1.61
CA LEU A 265 2.29 -11.24 -1.85
C LEU A 265 1.43 -11.47 -0.62
N LYS A 266 2.00 -11.40 0.60
CA LYS A 266 1.24 -11.59 1.85
C LYS A 266 0.42 -10.35 2.22
N TYR A 267 1.00 -9.16 2.09
CA TYR A 267 0.42 -7.93 2.65
C TYR A 267 0.03 -6.87 1.62
N GLY A 268 0.70 -6.83 0.47
CA GLY A 268 0.62 -5.70 -0.47
C GLY A 268 -0.59 -5.69 -1.40
N ILE A 269 -1.34 -6.78 -1.51
CA ILE A 269 -2.50 -6.89 -2.42
C ILE A 269 -3.82 -6.78 -1.64
N SER A 270 -4.76 -6.03 -2.20
CA SER A 270 -6.11 -5.85 -1.65
C SER A 270 -7.17 -5.88 -2.74
N PHE A 271 -8.39 -6.28 -2.38
CA PHE A 271 -9.55 -6.32 -3.26
C PHE A 271 -10.59 -5.35 -2.73
N LEU A 272 -10.92 -4.35 -3.54
CA LEU A 272 -11.93 -3.34 -3.21
C LEU A 272 -13.24 -3.72 -3.89
N LYS A 273 -14.32 -3.74 -3.13
CA LYS A 273 -15.68 -3.88 -3.66
C LYS A 273 -16.34 -2.50 -3.71
N GLU A 274 -16.48 -1.94 -4.90
CA GLU A 274 -17.21 -0.69 -5.12
C GLU A 274 -18.50 -0.98 -5.88
N LYS A 275 -19.64 -0.80 -5.22
CA LYS A 275 -20.96 -1.17 -5.77
C LYS A 275 -20.97 -2.65 -6.21
N SER A 276 -21.09 -2.91 -7.51
CA SER A 276 -21.09 -4.24 -8.14
C SER A 276 -19.74 -4.63 -8.74
N GLU A 277 -18.72 -3.78 -8.70
CA GLU A 277 -17.42 -4.03 -9.32
C GLU A 277 -16.34 -4.30 -8.26
N PHE A 278 -15.48 -5.29 -8.55
CA PHE A 278 -14.26 -5.51 -7.80
C PHE A 278 -13.09 -4.78 -8.48
N LYS A 279 -12.16 -4.27 -7.67
CA LYS A 279 -10.87 -3.75 -8.13
C LYS A 279 -9.76 -4.44 -7.35
N LYS A 280 -8.72 -4.89 -8.06
CA LYS A 280 -7.54 -5.51 -7.45
C LYS A 280 -6.44 -4.45 -7.36
N HIS A 281 -6.06 -4.08 -6.15
CA HIS A 281 -5.03 -3.07 -5.89
C HIS A 281 -3.77 -3.71 -5.33
N ILE A 282 -2.61 -3.16 -5.72
CA ILE A 282 -1.33 -3.35 -5.06
C ILE A 282 -0.95 -2.01 -4.42
N TRP A 283 -0.34 -2.06 -3.24
CA TRP A 283 0.12 -0.86 -2.54
C TRP A 283 1.08 -0.03 -3.39
N ARG A 284 1.14 1.28 -3.11
CA ARG A 284 2.21 2.13 -3.67
C ARG A 284 3.53 1.82 -2.95
N TYR A 285 4.67 2.02 -3.61
CA TYR A 285 5.99 1.72 -3.00
C TYR A 285 6.20 2.47 -1.67
N ALA A 286 5.73 3.71 -1.53
CA ALA A 286 5.78 4.45 -0.28
C ALA A 286 5.00 3.76 0.87
N GLN A 287 3.89 3.08 0.55
CA GLN A 287 3.13 2.30 1.53
C GLN A 287 3.85 0.99 1.88
N MET A 288 4.50 0.36 0.89
CA MET A 288 5.37 -0.80 1.09
C MET A 288 6.52 -0.47 2.06
N PHE A 289 7.30 0.58 1.78
CA PHE A 289 8.43 0.95 2.64
C PHE A 289 8.00 1.43 4.02
N ALA A 290 6.87 2.16 4.13
CA ALA A 290 6.31 2.48 5.44
C ALA A 290 5.98 1.20 6.24
N SER A 291 5.40 0.19 5.59
CA SER A 291 5.08 -1.09 6.23
C SER A 291 6.33 -1.90 6.59
N LEU A 292 7.35 -1.92 5.73
CA LEU A 292 8.65 -2.55 6.02
C LEU A 292 9.35 -1.90 7.21
N ASN A 293 9.36 -0.57 7.28
CA ASN A 293 9.97 0.17 8.39
C ASN A 293 9.22 -0.08 9.69
N VAL A 294 7.88 -0.13 9.66
CA VAL A 294 7.07 -0.52 10.81
C VAL A 294 7.43 -1.93 11.27
N LEU A 295 7.51 -2.91 10.37
CA LEU A 295 7.89 -4.29 10.72
C LEU A 295 9.29 -4.35 11.33
N LYS A 296 10.26 -3.67 10.72
CA LYS A 296 11.65 -3.62 11.21
C LYS A 296 11.74 -3.03 12.61
N GLU A 297 11.05 -1.92 12.85
CA GLU A 297 11.02 -1.31 14.19
C GLU A 297 10.24 -2.19 15.18
N LEU A 298 9.16 -2.87 14.77
CA LEU A 298 8.49 -3.87 15.64
C LEU A 298 9.44 -5.02 16.02
N GLN A 299 10.16 -5.61 15.06
CA GLN A 299 11.12 -6.68 15.32
C GLN A 299 12.21 -6.23 16.30
N LYS A 300 12.91 -5.14 15.95
CA LYS A 300 13.95 -4.54 16.80
C LYS A 300 13.45 -4.20 18.20
N HIS A 301 12.23 -3.69 18.27
CA HIS A 301 11.61 -3.28 19.52
C HIS A 301 11.25 -4.50 20.37
N TYR A 302 10.60 -5.53 19.84
CA TYR A 302 10.17 -6.69 20.65
C TYR A 302 11.25 -7.75 20.87
N GLU A 303 12.33 -7.77 20.08
CA GLU A 303 13.52 -8.62 20.34
C GLU A 303 14.25 -8.20 21.63
N ASN A 304 14.30 -6.91 21.94
CA ASN A 304 15.11 -6.35 23.04
C ASN A 304 14.34 -6.21 24.38
N ASN A 305 13.11 -6.75 24.48
CA ASN A 305 12.20 -6.60 25.63
C ASN A 305 12.15 -5.19 26.30
N PRO A 306 11.92 -4.08 25.59
CA PRO A 306 11.76 -2.76 26.19
C PRO A 306 10.45 -2.68 27.00
N LYS A 307 10.48 -1.87 28.05
CA LYS A 307 9.32 -1.55 28.88
C LYS A 307 8.30 -0.63 28.17
N ASP A 308 8.72 0.10 27.14
CA ASP A 308 7.88 1.04 26.40
C ASP A 308 7.35 0.40 25.10
N PRO A 309 6.18 0.78 24.55
CA PRO A 309 5.69 0.28 23.28
C PRO A 309 6.22 1.07 22.07
N LEU A 310 6.10 0.50 20.87
CA LEU A 310 6.44 1.20 19.63
C LEU A 310 5.58 2.45 19.44
N LYS A 311 6.25 3.56 19.15
CA LYS A 311 5.65 4.85 18.78
C LYS A 311 6.33 5.33 17.51
N GLY A 312 5.55 5.82 16.54
CA GLY A 312 6.15 6.45 15.37
C GLY A 312 5.22 7.32 14.54
N ILE A 313 5.82 8.14 13.67
CA ILE A 313 5.11 9.04 12.76
C ILE A 313 5.34 8.59 11.31
N ILE A 314 4.27 8.52 10.52
CA ILE A 314 4.33 8.33 9.08
C ILE A 314 3.79 9.61 8.43
N TRP A 315 4.70 10.38 7.81
CA TRP A 315 4.33 11.56 7.06
C TRP A 315 4.20 11.20 5.58
N HIS A 316 2.98 11.06 5.10
CA HIS A 316 2.70 10.84 3.68
C HIS A 316 1.76 11.94 3.20
N THR A 317 2.09 12.61 2.10
CA THR A 317 1.29 13.71 1.54
C THR A 317 -0.19 13.35 1.37
N GLN A 318 -1.07 14.34 1.40
CA GLN A 318 -2.51 14.12 1.20
C GLN A 318 -2.79 13.48 -0.17
N GLY A 319 -3.70 12.51 -0.23
CA GLY A 319 -4.00 11.74 -1.45
C GLY A 319 -3.02 10.58 -1.74
N SER A 320 -2.01 10.36 -0.90
CA SER A 320 -1.07 9.23 -1.01
C SER A 320 -1.68 7.86 -0.68
N GLY A 321 -2.83 7.82 0.01
CA GLY A 321 -3.52 6.59 0.41
C GLY A 321 -3.26 6.14 1.84
N LYS A 322 -3.17 7.06 2.80
CA LYS A 322 -2.94 6.78 4.24
C LYS A 322 -3.95 5.80 4.86
N THR A 323 -5.23 5.89 4.50
CA THR A 323 -6.26 4.94 4.96
C THR A 323 -6.02 3.54 4.40
N ALA A 324 -5.56 3.41 3.15
CA ALA A 324 -5.17 2.12 2.59
C ALA A 324 -3.93 1.54 3.28
N LEU A 325 -2.93 2.38 3.59
CA LEU A 325 -1.78 1.97 4.40
C LEU A 325 -2.23 1.40 5.76
N THR A 326 -3.19 2.05 6.43
CA THR A 326 -3.75 1.55 7.70
C THR A 326 -4.32 0.14 7.56
N TYR A 327 -5.08 -0.12 6.48
CA TYR A 327 -5.60 -1.46 6.19
C TYR A 327 -4.49 -2.51 6.03
N HIS A 328 -3.36 -2.17 5.40
CA HIS A 328 -2.24 -3.10 5.26
C HIS A 328 -1.52 -3.32 6.61
N LEU A 329 -1.37 -2.27 7.41
CA LEU A 329 -0.76 -2.34 8.74
C LEU A 329 -1.57 -3.22 9.71
N THR A 330 -2.91 -3.25 9.62
CA THR A 330 -3.70 -4.13 10.51
C THR A 330 -3.36 -5.60 10.30
N LYS A 331 -3.25 -6.04 9.05
CA LYS A 331 -2.85 -7.41 8.70
C LYS A 331 -1.42 -7.72 9.17
N LEU A 332 -0.49 -6.82 8.85
CA LEU A 332 0.92 -6.95 9.21
C LEU A 332 1.11 -7.11 10.73
N MET A 333 0.49 -6.21 11.51
CA MET A 333 0.64 -6.22 12.96
C MET A 333 -0.07 -7.40 13.60
N LYS A 334 -1.24 -7.79 13.09
CA LYS A 334 -1.94 -8.99 13.57
C LYS A 334 -1.07 -10.23 13.41
N ASP A 335 -0.47 -10.42 12.24
CA ASP A 335 0.43 -11.53 11.96
C ASP A 335 1.69 -11.49 12.83
N PHE A 336 2.26 -10.30 13.07
CA PHE A 336 3.43 -10.13 13.94
C PHE A 336 3.16 -10.55 15.40
N PHE A 337 2.00 -10.19 15.94
CA PHE A 337 1.66 -10.45 17.35
C PHE A 337 1.06 -11.84 17.59
N ASN A 338 0.53 -12.49 16.56
CA ASN A 338 -0.10 -13.81 16.69
C ASN A 338 0.85 -14.89 17.27
N PRO A 339 2.11 -15.04 16.81
CA PRO A 339 3.08 -15.95 17.44
C PRO A 339 3.45 -15.60 18.88
N LEU A 340 3.29 -14.33 19.27
CA LEU A 340 3.52 -13.86 20.65
C LEU A 340 2.33 -14.14 21.58
N GLY A 341 1.29 -14.82 21.10
CA GLY A 341 0.07 -15.12 21.86
C GLY A 341 -0.78 -13.89 22.18
N LYS A 342 -0.55 -12.76 21.48
CA LYS A 342 -1.28 -11.52 21.70
C LYS A 342 -2.36 -11.30 20.65
N LYS A 343 -3.59 -11.03 21.09
CA LYS A 343 -4.68 -10.60 20.22
C LYS A 343 -4.55 -9.10 19.93
N THR A 344 -4.60 -8.68 18.66
CA THR A 344 -4.48 -7.26 18.30
C THR A 344 -5.84 -6.57 18.18
N LYS A 345 -5.97 -5.37 18.72
CA LYS A 345 -7.17 -4.52 18.57
C LYS A 345 -6.81 -3.15 18.03
N PHE A 346 -7.37 -2.80 16.87
CA PHE A 346 -7.02 -1.60 16.13
C PHE A 346 -8.04 -0.49 16.35
N TYR A 347 -7.55 0.72 16.58
CA TYR A 347 -8.36 1.93 16.65
C TYR A 347 -7.82 2.95 15.65
N PHE A 348 -8.68 3.41 14.75
CA PHE A 348 -8.41 4.49 13.81
C PHE A 348 -9.05 5.77 14.31
N ILE A 349 -8.25 6.74 14.71
CA ILE A 349 -8.71 7.96 15.37
C ILE A 349 -8.64 9.10 14.36
N VAL A 350 -9.75 9.81 14.19
CA VAL A 350 -9.89 10.93 13.24
C VAL A 350 -10.43 12.17 13.94
N ASP A 351 -10.11 13.34 13.40
CA ASP A 351 -10.54 14.60 13.97
C ASP A 351 -11.94 15.04 13.55
N ARG A 352 -12.32 14.80 12.29
CA ARG A 352 -13.60 15.24 11.71
C ARG A 352 -14.59 14.10 11.42
N LEU A 353 -15.88 14.43 11.46
CA LEU A 353 -16.97 13.48 11.22
C LEU A 353 -16.99 12.98 9.75
N ASP A 354 -16.74 13.84 8.78
CA ASP A 354 -16.67 13.44 7.37
C ASP A 354 -15.49 12.49 7.10
N LEU A 355 -14.36 12.70 7.78
CA LEU A 355 -13.22 11.78 7.73
C LEU A 355 -13.54 10.41 8.35
N LEU A 356 -14.38 10.37 9.39
CA LEU A 356 -14.85 9.12 9.98
C LEU A 356 -15.65 8.31 8.96
N GLU A 357 -16.61 8.93 8.28
CA GLU A 357 -17.42 8.24 7.27
C GLU A 357 -16.58 7.76 6.09
N GLN A 358 -15.65 8.60 5.61
CA GLN A 358 -14.71 8.23 4.55
C GLN A 358 -13.83 7.04 4.96
N ALA A 359 -13.25 7.05 6.16
CA ALA A 359 -12.41 5.97 6.63
C ALA A 359 -13.18 4.65 6.77
N LYS A 360 -14.38 4.68 7.38
CA LYS A 360 -15.26 3.51 7.48
C LYS A 360 -15.56 2.93 6.11
N ASN A 361 -15.96 3.76 5.15
CA ASN A 361 -16.27 3.32 3.80
C ASN A 361 -15.05 2.68 3.12
N GLU A 362 -13.86 3.29 3.24
CA GLU A 362 -12.64 2.75 2.62
C GLU A 362 -12.18 1.42 3.23
N PHE A 363 -12.37 1.22 4.54
CA PHE A 363 -12.10 -0.06 5.21
C PHE A 363 -13.10 -1.14 4.79
N LEU A 364 -14.40 -0.83 4.81
CA LEU A 364 -15.47 -1.75 4.42
C LEU A 364 -15.31 -2.23 2.97
N LYS A 365 -14.98 -1.32 2.03
CA LYS A 365 -14.69 -1.68 0.63
C LYS A 365 -13.60 -2.74 0.51
N ARG A 366 -12.59 -2.74 1.41
CA ARG A 366 -11.46 -3.69 1.41
C ARG A 366 -11.70 -4.95 2.25
N GLY A 367 -12.93 -5.11 2.77
CA GLY A 367 -13.32 -6.24 3.61
C GLY A 367 -12.89 -6.14 5.08
N LEU A 368 -12.43 -4.97 5.54
CA LEU A 368 -12.15 -4.72 6.96
C LEU A 368 -13.42 -4.18 7.62
N GLN A 369 -13.89 -4.86 8.66
CA GLN A 369 -15.11 -4.45 9.38
C GLN A 369 -14.80 -3.21 10.22
N ALA A 370 -15.44 -2.09 9.89
CA ALA A 370 -15.21 -0.82 10.56
C ALA A 370 -16.36 -0.50 11.53
N HIS A 371 -16.07 -0.58 12.83
CA HIS A 371 -17.03 -0.27 13.90
C HIS A 371 -16.82 1.15 14.40
N GLU A 372 -17.87 1.96 14.40
CA GLU A 372 -17.79 3.32 14.92
C GLU A 372 -17.94 3.33 16.44
N ALA A 373 -17.17 4.16 17.14
CA ALA A 373 -17.44 4.49 18.54
C ALA A 373 -18.47 5.63 18.62
N GLU A 374 -19.69 5.32 19.04
CA GLU A 374 -20.83 6.25 18.98
C GLU A 374 -20.85 7.26 20.13
N ASN A 375 -20.52 6.80 21.34
CA ASN A 375 -20.56 7.58 22.58
C ASN A 375 -19.54 7.03 23.62
N LYS A 376 -19.48 7.68 24.78
CA LYS A 376 -18.53 7.37 25.88
C LYS A 376 -18.63 5.92 26.34
N GLU A 377 -19.86 5.49 26.58
CA GLU A 377 -20.17 4.18 27.13
C GLU A 377 -19.76 3.09 26.14
N ASP A 378 -20.09 3.29 24.87
CA ASP A 378 -19.74 2.41 23.77
C ASP A 378 -18.22 2.33 23.54
N LEU A 379 -17.50 3.44 23.56
CA LEU A 379 -16.03 3.44 23.48
C LEU A 379 -15.40 2.69 24.66
N SER A 380 -15.90 2.92 25.87
CA SER A 380 -15.40 2.25 27.09
C SER A 380 -15.66 0.74 27.03
N GLN A 381 -16.82 0.32 26.54
CA GLN A 381 -17.14 -1.09 26.30
C GLN A 381 -16.22 -1.70 25.24
N LYS A 382 -15.99 -1.00 24.12
CA LYS A 382 -15.06 -1.41 23.07
C LYS A 382 -13.61 -1.49 23.55
N LEU A 383 -13.20 -0.69 24.55
CA LEU A 383 -11.89 -0.80 25.19
C LEU A 383 -11.81 -1.99 26.16
N LYS A 384 -12.87 -2.26 26.94
CA LYS A 384 -12.97 -3.38 27.90
C LYS A 384 -13.06 -4.75 27.24
N SER A 385 -13.78 -4.81 26.13
CA SER A 385 -14.08 -6.04 25.42
C SER A 385 -12.78 -6.73 24.97
N SER A 386 -12.48 -7.88 25.57
CA SER A 386 -11.40 -8.80 25.16
C SER A 386 -11.77 -9.63 23.93
N SER A 387 -13.07 -9.70 23.61
CA SER A 387 -13.53 -10.14 22.31
C SER A 387 -13.05 -9.11 21.28
N VAL A 388 -11.95 -9.41 20.58
CA VAL A 388 -11.91 -9.14 19.14
C VAL A 388 -13.20 -9.77 18.63
N PHE A 389 -14.14 -9.02 18.05
CA PHE A 389 -15.40 -9.65 17.69
C PHE A 389 -15.03 -10.67 16.61
N GLU A 390 -14.94 -11.94 17.00
CA GLU A 390 -14.71 -13.04 16.08
C GLU A 390 -16.04 -13.20 15.36
N ASN A 391 -16.26 -12.32 14.38
CA ASN A 391 -17.38 -12.44 13.48
C ASN A 391 -17.37 -13.89 12.96
N PRO A 392 -18.52 -14.57 12.84
CA PRO A 392 -18.58 -15.95 12.33
C PRO A 392 -17.91 -16.14 10.96
N GLN A 393 -17.67 -15.03 10.24
CA GLN A 393 -16.99 -14.97 8.94
C GLN A 393 -15.46 -14.80 9.01
N GLY A 394 -14.86 -14.58 10.19
CA GLY A 394 -13.41 -14.44 10.36
C GLY A 394 -12.79 -13.17 9.76
N ASN A 395 -13.59 -12.11 9.56
CA ASN A 395 -13.10 -10.83 9.02
C ASN A 395 -12.29 -10.06 10.07
N ASP A 396 -11.24 -9.37 9.62
CA ASP A 396 -10.49 -8.44 10.46
C ASP A 396 -11.35 -7.21 10.80
N GLU A 397 -11.07 -6.57 11.93
CA GLU A 397 -11.88 -5.48 12.46
C GLU A 397 -11.05 -4.27 12.86
N ILE A 398 -11.65 -3.09 12.76
CA ILE A 398 -11.07 -1.82 13.22
C ILE A 398 -12.16 -0.95 13.86
N ILE A 399 -11.81 -0.27 14.94
CA ILE A 399 -12.71 0.68 15.60
C ILE A 399 -12.36 2.08 15.11
N VAL A 400 -13.31 2.79 14.52
CA VAL A 400 -13.13 4.17 14.08
C VAL A 400 -13.68 5.11 15.16
N VAL A 401 -12.81 5.99 15.67
CA VAL A 401 -13.14 6.93 16.75
C VAL A 401 -13.00 8.34 16.21
N ASN A 402 -14.08 9.12 16.27
CA ASN A 402 -14.01 10.56 16.00
C ASN A 402 -13.86 11.33 17.32
N ILE A 403 -12.86 12.19 17.43
CA ILE A 403 -12.62 12.93 18.69
C ILE A 403 -13.67 14.01 18.98
N GLN A 404 -14.31 14.61 17.96
CA GLN A 404 -15.30 15.68 18.14
C GLN A 404 -16.56 15.18 18.85
N LYS A 405 -16.94 13.91 18.65
CA LYS A 405 -18.06 13.27 19.36
C LYS A 405 -17.90 13.23 20.88
N PHE A 406 -16.68 13.42 21.38
CA PHE A 406 -16.35 13.34 22.80
C PHE A 406 -15.87 14.69 23.36
N LYS A 407 -16.12 15.80 22.64
CA LYS A 407 -16.00 17.16 23.15
C LYS A 407 -17.33 17.59 23.80
N SER A 408 -17.27 18.33 24.91
CA SER A 408 -18.47 18.77 25.64
C SER A 408 -19.29 19.78 24.79
N PRO A 409 -20.63 19.67 24.70
CA PRO A 409 -21.45 20.56 23.87
C PRO A 409 -21.56 22.02 24.35
N ASN A 410 -21.23 22.30 25.62
CA ASN A 410 -21.44 23.60 26.25
C ASN A 410 -20.10 24.21 26.68
N GLU A 411 -19.47 24.96 25.79
CA GLU A 411 -18.40 25.90 26.16
C GLU A 411 -18.99 27.31 26.19
N ASP A 412 -19.32 27.80 27.39
CA ASP A 412 -19.42 29.23 27.65
C ASP A 412 -17.98 29.81 27.55
N PRO A 413 -17.74 30.95 26.87
CA PRO A 413 -16.40 31.52 26.68
C PRO A 413 -15.68 31.93 27.99
N SER A 414 -16.35 31.82 29.14
CA SER A 414 -15.89 32.29 30.44
C SER A 414 -15.24 31.20 31.31
N ASP A 415 -15.33 29.91 30.95
CA ASP A 415 -14.80 28.83 31.78
C ASP A 415 -13.44 28.34 31.24
N SER A 416 -12.38 28.59 32.00
CA SER A 416 -10.96 28.43 31.57
C SER A 416 -10.44 26.99 31.44
N ALA A 417 -11.31 25.98 31.54
CA ALA A 417 -10.91 24.58 31.31
C ALA A 417 -12.09 23.76 30.76
N PRO A 418 -11.94 23.08 29.60
CA PRO A 418 -12.97 22.19 29.08
C PRO A 418 -13.19 21.02 30.08
N LYS A 419 -14.41 20.87 30.60
CA LYS A 419 -14.79 19.68 31.37
C LYS A 419 -14.86 18.48 30.41
N GLU A 420 -13.87 17.61 30.49
CA GLU A 420 -13.77 16.40 29.68
C GLU A 420 -14.96 15.45 29.93
N ILE A 421 -15.54 14.88 28.86
CA ILE A 421 -16.64 13.90 28.95
C ILE A 421 -16.15 12.56 29.57
N ILE A 422 -14.88 12.20 29.37
CA ILE A 422 -14.26 10.97 29.88
C ILE A 422 -12.90 11.28 30.49
N SER A 423 -12.67 10.85 31.73
CA SER A 423 -11.36 11.00 32.37
C SER A 423 -10.39 9.90 31.95
N LYS A 424 -9.09 10.20 32.01
CA LYS A 424 -8.02 9.21 31.83
C LYS A 424 -8.17 7.98 32.74
N THR A 425 -8.60 8.19 33.98
CA THR A 425 -8.77 7.11 34.97
C THR A 425 -9.86 6.13 34.55
N GLU A 426 -11.00 6.61 34.06
CA GLU A 426 -12.09 5.75 33.57
C GLU A 426 -11.67 4.90 32.36
N LEU A 427 -10.86 5.49 31.45
CA LEU A 427 -10.28 4.74 30.31
C LEU A 427 -9.24 3.73 30.78
N GLN A 428 -8.46 4.03 31.82
CA GLN A 428 -7.47 3.11 32.40
C GLN A 428 -8.13 1.92 33.11
N GLU A 429 -9.19 2.14 33.87
CA GLU A 429 -10.00 1.07 34.46
C GLU A 429 -10.59 0.16 33.36
N SER A 430 -10.92 0.74 32.21
CA SER A 430 -11.44 0.00 31.06
C SER A 430 -10.43 -0.95 30.40
N ILE A 431 -9.14 -0.87 30.72
CA ILE A 431 -8.10 -1.70 30.09
C ILE A 431 -7.38 -2.67 31.05
N GLN A 432 -7.62 -2.57 32.37
CA GLN A 432 -6.87 -3.30 33.41
C GLN A 432 -6.94 -4.83 33.29
N ASN A 433 -7.97 -5.38 32.65
CA ASN A 433 -8.23 -6.83 32.59
C ASN A 433 -7.88 -7.48 31.23
N SER A 434 -7.06 -6.85 30.38
CA SER A 434 -6.78 -7.32 29.02
C SER A 434 -5.28 -7.58 28.76
N HIS A 435 -4.64 -8.42 29.58
CA HIS A 435 -3.19 -8.67 29.50
C HIS A 435 -2.73 -9.37 28.20
N ASP A 436 -3.62 -10.10 27.54
CA ASP A 436 -3.41 -10.79 26.27
C ASP A 436 -3.69 -9.90 25.03
N LEU A 437 -4.18 -8.67 25.25
CA LEU A 437 -4.59 -7.77 24.19
C LEU A 437 -3.51 -6.73 23.87
N GLN A 438 -3.03 -6.71 22.63
CA GLN A 438 -2.20 -5.64 22.10
C GLN A 438 -3.07 -4.58 21.40
N ARG A 439 -3.24 -3.43 22.04
CA ARG A 439 -3.92 -2.28 21.40
C ARG A 439 -2.98 -1.56 20.44
N VAL A 440 -3.54 -1.13 19.33
CA VAL A 440 -2.87 -0.33 18.30
C VAL A 440 -3.72 0.89 18.01
N PHE A 441 -3.18 2.06 18.32
CA PHE A 441 -3.79 3.36 18.03
C PHE A 441 -3.13 3.94 16.79
N ILE A 442 -3.91 4.13 15.73
CA ILE A 442 -3.50 4.78 14.48
C ILE A 442 -4.31 6.07 14.36
N ILE A 443 -3.62 7.21 14.31
CA ILE A 443 -4.27 8.52 14.34
C ILE A 443 -4.05 9.20 12.99
N ASP A 444 -5.11 9.68 12.36
CA ASP A 444 -5.01 10.53 11.19
C ASP A 444 -4.94 12.02 11.56
N GLU A 445 -4.05 12.75 10.90
CA GLU A 445 -3.75 14.18 11.12
C GLU A 445 -3.46 14.55 12.59
N ALA A 446 -2.65 13.73 13.25
CA ALA A 446 -2.35 13.80 14.69
C ALA A 446 -1.84 15.16 15.19
N HIS A 447 -1.23 15.97 14.32
CA HIS A 447 -0.69 17.29 14.70
C HIS A 447 -1.75 18.38 14.78
N ARG A 448 -2.93 18.25 14.17
CA ARG A 448 -3.97 19.31 14.21
C ARG A 448 -4.77 19.30 15.50
N SER A 449 -4.93 18.11 16.07
CA SER A 449 -5.90 17.85 17.12
C SER A 449 -5.28 17.46 18.46
N TYR A 450 -3.96 17.34 18.54
CA TYR A 450 -3.28 17.11 19.82
C TYR A 450 -3.17 18.41 20.60
N ASP A 451 -3.90 18.51 21.70
CA ASP A 451 -3.63 19.48 22.75
C ASP A 451 -3.20 18.71 24.02
N PRO A 452 -1.96 18.89 24.52
CA PRO A 452 -1.50 18.25 25.74
C PRO A 452 -2.26 18.71 27.00
N LYS A 453 -3.06 19.79 26.94
CA LYS A 453 -3.87 20.28 28.06
C LYS A 453 -5.26 19.62 28.07
N GLY A 454 -5.37 18.47 28.73
CA GLY A 454 -6.66 17.94 29.22
C GLY A 454 -7.77 17.87 28.17
N CYS A 455 -7.44 17.36 26.97
CA CYS A 455 -8.45 17.03 25.97
C CYS A 455 -8.65 15.50 25.90
N PHE A 456 -9.88 15.07 25.59
CA PHE A 456 -10.24 13.66 25.40
C PHE A 456 -9.23 12.88 24.55
N TYR A 457 -8.70 13.52 23.51
CA TYR A 457 -7.71 12.91 22.63
C TYR A 457 -6.39 12.58 23.37
N ALA A 458 -5.89 13.46 24.23
CA ALA A 458 -4.73 13.17 25.07
C ALA A 458 -5.02 12.02 26.06
N ASN A 459 -6.21 12.00 26.67
CA ASN A 459 -6.63 10.92 27.57
C ASN A 459 -6.71 9.56 26.87
N LEU A 460 -7.26 9.52 25.66
CA LEU A 460 -7.35 8.30 24.86
C LEU A 460 -5.97 7.76 24.49
N ILE A 461 -5.03 8.63 24.10
CA ILE A 461 -3.68 8.21 23.77
C ILE A 461 -2.92 7.76 25.02
N GLU A 462 -3.13 8.39 26.17
CA GLU A 462 -2.41 8.08 27.40
C GLU A 462 -3.07 7.00 28.28
N CYS A 463 -4.26 6.51 27.91
CA CYS A 463 -4.96 5.50 28.71
C CYS A 463 -4.17 4.19 28.76
N ASP A 464 -3.62 3.74 27.63
CA ASP A 464 -2.83 2.53 27.52
C ASP A 464 -1.35 2.88 27.27
N LYS A 465 -0.51 2.59 28.27
CA LYS A 465 0.94 2.78 28.19
C LYS A 465 1.64 1.70 27.38
N THR A 466 0.98 0.58 27.10
CA THR A 466 1.52 -0.57 26.33
C THR A 466 1.02 -0.61 24.89
N ALA A 467 0.09 0.29 24.53
CA ALA A 467 -0.43 0.40 23.17
C ALA A 467 0.63 0.91 22.18
N ILE A 468 0.63 0.32 20.99
CA ILE A 468 1.37 0.85 19.84
C ILE A 468 0.68 2.12 19.37
N LYS A 469 1.46 3.15 19.04
CA LYS A 469 0.94 4.46 18.63
C LYS A 469 1.57 4.90 17.33
N ILE A 470 0.78 4.95 16.26
CA ILE A 470 1.21 5.45 14.95
C ILE A 470 0.43 6.71 14.61
N ALA A 471 1.14 7.81 14.38
CA ALA A 471 0.56 9.03 13.84
C ALA A 471 0.74 9.07 12.32
N LEU A 472 -0.35 9.26 11.59
CA LEU A 472 -0.37 9.55 10.16
C LEU A 472 -0.56 11.06 9.96
N THR A 473 0.16 11.65 9.02
CA THR A 473 -0.03 13.07 8.70
C THR A 473 0.25 13.39 7.23
N GLY A 474 -0.49 14.35 6.69
CA GLY A 474 -0.26 14.94 5.37
C GLY A 474 0.88 15.95 5.29
N THR A 475 1.26 16.56 6.43
CA THR A 475 2.19 17.69 6.49
C THR A 475 3.37 17.39 7.41
N PRO A 476 4.56 17.95 7.15
CA PRO A 476 5.70 17.80 8.05
C PRO A 476 5.42 18.46 9.39
N LEU A 477 6.01 17.93 10.45
CA LEU A 477 6.05 18.56 11.76
C LEU A 477 7.09 19.67 11.73
N LEU A 478 6.69 20.90 12.06
CA LEU A 478 7.58 22.05 12.11
C LEU A 478 8.13 22.18 13.52
N GLU A 479 9.45 22.05 13.68
CA GLU A 479 10.07 22.02 15.01
C GLU A 479 9.86 23.31 15.82
N ASP A 480 9.47 24.42 15.21
CA ASP A 480 9.20 25.68 15.93
C ASP A 480 7.75 25.76 16.47
N ASN A 481 6.85 24.89 16.02
CA ASN A 481 5.47 24.82 16.48
C ASN A 481 5.39 23.99 17.78
N ALA A 482 4.83 24.58 18.84
CA ALA A 482 4.66 23.91 20.14
C ALA A 482 3.81 22.63 20.04
N GLN A 483 2.80 22.62 19.16
CA GLN A 483 1.94 21.47 18.93
C GLN A 483 2.71 20.32 18.26
N ASP A 484 3.52 20.64 17.25
CA ASP A 484 4.36 19.67 16.53
C ASP A 484 5.44 19.07 17.43
N LYS A 485 6.05 19.87 18.32
CA LYS A 485 6.95 19.36 19.38
C LYS A 485 6.23 18.36 20.28
N ALA A 486 4.99 18.64 20.65
CA ALA A 486 4.19 17.77 21.49
C ALA A 486 3.84 16.46 20.75
N THR A 487 3.49 16.51 19.46
CA THR A 487 3.27 15.33 18.62
C THR A 487 4.53 14.46 18.54
N LYS A 488 5.71 15.04 18.26
CA LYS A 488 6.99 14.31 18.23
C LYS A 488 7.33 13.68 19.59
N LYS A 489 7.02 14.35 20.70
CA LYS A 489 7.19 13.80 22.05
C LYS A 489 6.27 12.60 22.31
N THR A 490 5.04 12.64 21.84
CA THR A 490 4.02 11.60 22.09
C THR A 490 4.19 10.39 21.18
N PHE A 491 4.51 10.62 19.91
CA PHE A 491 4.59 9.59 18.86
C PHE A 491 6.01 9.22 18.46
N GLY A 492 7.05 9.88 18.98
CA GLY A 492 8.43 9.55 18.66
C GLY A 492 8.87 10.07 17.29
N ASN A 493 9.80 9.35 16.67
CA ASN A 493 10.43 9.75 15.41
C ASN A 493 9.61 9.32 14.18
N TYR A 494 9.99 9.85 13.02
CA TYR A 494 9.46 9.39 11.74
C TYR A 494 9.87 7.94 11.47
N LEU A 495 8.88 7.08 11.20
CA LEU A 495 9.07 5.73 10.66
C LEU A 495 9.24 5.78 9.14
N HIS A 496 8.55 6.71 8.47
CA HIS A 496 8.64 6.90 7.03
C HIS A 496 8.12 8.28 6.61
N THR A 497 8.69 8.83 5.54
CA THR A 497 8.28 10.10 4.93
C THR A 497 8.03 9.92 3.43
N TYR A 498 7.01 10.60 2.91
CA TYR A 498 6.68 10.63 1.49
C TYR A 498 6.02 11.97 1.17
N SER A 499 6.81 12.87 0.58
CA SER A 499 6.50 14.27 0.41
C SER A 499 5.56 14.54 -0.77
N TYR A 500 5.05 15.77 -0.82
CA TYR A 500 4.30 16.27 -1.97
C TYR A 500 5.14 16.19 -3.26
N THR A 501 6.41 16.61 -3.20
CA THR A 501 7.32 16.62 -4.35
C THR A 501 7.54 15.21 -4.92
N GLU A 502 7.74 14.21 -4.06
CA GLU A 502 7.82 12.81 -4.50
C GLU A 502 6.51 12.36 -5.15
N SER A 503 5.37 12.69 -4.55
CA SER A 503 4.07 12.30 -5.08
C SER A 503 3.69 12.90 -6.43
N ILE A 504 4.15 14.12 -6.72
CA ILE A 504 4.06 14.71 -8.05
C ILE A 504 4.98 13.98 -9.03
N LYS A 505 6.24 13.75 -8.65
CA LYS A 505 7.21 13.02 -9.49
C LYS A 505 6.74 11.61 -9.81
N ASP A 506 6.00 10.97 -8.92
CA ASP A 506 5.47 9.63 -9.12
C ASP A 506 4.13 9.60 -9.87
N ALA A 507 3.58 10.78 -10.22
CA ALA A 507 2.24 10.94 -10.79
C ALA A 507 1.14 10.31 -9.91
N HIS A 508 1.35 10.25 -8.59
CA HIS A 508 0.38 9.73 -7.63
C HIS A 508 -0.66 10.77 -7.22
N THR A 509 -0.33 12.07 -7.35
CA THR A 509 -1.19 13.22 -7.07
C THR A 509 -1.03 14.30 -8.15
N LEU A 510 -2.02 15.19 -8.27
CA LEU A 510 -1.99 16.32 -9.22
C LEU A 510 -1.29 17.55 -8.63
N THR A 511 -0.71 18.37 -9.51
CA THR A 511 -0.13 19.67 -9.14
C THR A 511 -1.21 20.66 -8.72
N LEU A 512 -0.91 21.50 -7.73
CA LEU A 512 -1.81 22.57 -7.30
C LEU A 512 -1.50 23.83 -8.10
N GLN A 513 -2.50 24.38 -8.76
CA GLN A 513 -2.41 25.69 -9.43
C GLN A 513 -3.04 26.73 -8.50
N LEU A 514 -2.19 27.56 -7.89
CA LEU A 514 -2.64 28.67 -7.05
C LEU A 514 -2.91 29.89 -7.94
N GLU A 515 -4.18 30.21 -8.10
CA GLU A 515 -4.61 31.41 -8.81
C GLU A 515 -5.07 32.47 -7.82
N THR A 516 -4.61 33.70 -8.03
CA THR A 516 -5.12 34.84 -7.27
C THR A 516 -6.46 35.27 -7.83
N ILE A 517 -7.42 35.56 -6.94
CA ILE A 517 -8.69 36.21 -7.33
C ILE A 517 -8.38 37.45 -8.15
N GLU A 518 -9.03 37.59 -9.31
CA GLU A 518 -8.84 38.74 -10.21
C GLU A 518 -8.99 40.05 -9.44
N THR A 519 -8.11 41.01 -9.69
CA THR A 519 -8.07 42.31 -8.98
C THR A 519 -9.44 43.00 -9.00
N SER A 520 -10.13 42.97 -10.14
CA SER A 520 -11.46 43.56 -10.33
C SER A 520 -12.53 42.98 -9.40
N TYR A 521 -12.41 41.71 -9.01
CA TYR A 521 -13.32 41.06 -8.06
C TYR A 521 -12.89 41.29 -6.62
N LYS A 522 -11.58 41.31 -6.36
CA LYS A 522 -11.04 41.66 -5.04
C LYS A 522 -11.48 43.06 -4.61
N GLU A 523 -11.42 44.03 -5.52
CA GLU A 523 -11.89 45.40 -5.30
C GLU A 523 -13.39 45.46 -5.00
N LYS A 524 -14.22 44.70 -5.74
CA LYS A 524 -15.67 44.64 -5.48
C LYS A 524 -16.02 44.00 -4.14
N LEU A 525 -15.31 42.95 -3.75
CA LEU A 525 -15.50 42.31 -2.44
C LEU A 525 -15.04 43.24 -1.32
N GLN A 526 -13.92 43.94 -1.49
CA GLN A 526 -13.44 44.93 -0.54
C GLN A 526 -14.39 46.12 -0.39
N GLU A 527 -14.96 46.62 -1.49
CA GLU A 527 -15.93 47.71 -1.43
C GLU A 527 -17.24 47.25 -0.77
N THR A 528 -17.72 46.05 -1.10
CA THR A 528 -18.90 45.46 -0.44
C THR A 528 -18.66 45.28 1.06
N TYR A 529 -17.47 44.81 1.44
CA TYR A 529 -17.06 44.68 2.83
C TYR A 529 -17.04 46.03 3.55
N ARG A 530 -16.43 47.06 2.95
CA ARG A 530 -16.35 48.41 3.52
C ARG A 530 -17.73 49.03 3.72
N LEU A 531 -18.60 48.95 2.71
CA LEU A 531 -19.98 49.47 2.78
C LEU A 531 -20.80 48.76 3.87
N LEU A 532 -20.62 47.44 4.01
CA LEU A 532 -21.29 46.67 5.06
C LEU A 532 -20.76 47.04 6.45
N GLN A 533 -19.44 47.15 6.60
CA GLN A 533 -18.83 47.60 7.84
C GLN A 533 -19.37 48.98 8.25
N GLU A 534 -19.41 49.95 7.33
CA GLU A 534 -19.95 51.29 7.58
C GLU A 534 -21.45 51.28 7.90
N SER A 535 -22.23 50.36 7.30
CA SER A 535 -23.68 50.28 7.52
C SER A 535 -24.11 49.56 8.80
N ILE A 536 -23.27 48.67 9.34
CA ILE A 536 -23.57 47.85 10.52
C ILE A 536 -22.94 48.47 11.79
N THR A 537 -21.94 49.34 11.64
CA THR A 537 -21.33 50.05 12.77
C THR A 537 -22.30 51.09 13.32
N ILE A 538 -23.01 50.74 14.40
CA ILE A 538 -23.85 51.66 15.17
C ILE A 538 -23.11 51.87 16.50
N GLU A 539 -22.63 53.09 16.77
CA GLU A 539 -22.01 53.52 18.04
C GLU A 539 -20.58 53.03 18.37
N ASP A 540 -19.61 53.20 17.47
CA ASP A 540 -18.16 52.95 17.73
C ASP A 540 -17.77 51.52 18.16
N ILE A 541 -18.67 50.53 17.98
CA ILE A 541 -18.38 49.12 18.21
C ILE A 541 -17.89 48.50 16.89
N GLU A 542 -16.64 48.02 16.87
CA GLU A 542 -16.06 47.35 15.71
C GLU A 542 -16.82 46.04 15.43
N VAL A 543 -17.47 45.97 14.27
CA VAL A 543 -18.25 44.80 13.85
C VAL A 543 -17.31 43.61 13.60
N GLN A 544 -17.63 42.45 14.18
CA GLN A 544 -16.88 41.22 13.94
C GLN A 544 -16.91 40.85 12.46
N LYS A 545 -15.78 40.41 11.92
CA LYS A 545 -15.65 40.08 10.49
C LYS A 545 -16.64 39.00 10.07
N GLU A 546 -16.93 38.05 10.96
CA GLU A 546 -17.91 37.00 10.72
C GLU A 546 -19.30 37.56 10.40
N THR A 547 -19.72 38.66 11.05
CA THR A 547 -21.02 39.30 10.79
C THR A 547 -21.09 39.83 9.36
N ILE A 548 -20.02 40.45 8.86
CA ILE A 548 -19.96 40.98 7.49
C ILE A 548 -19.90 39.83 6.47
N PHE A 549 -19.11 38.79 6.73
CA PHE A 549 -19.01 37.65 5.82
C PHE A 549 -20.30 36.82 5.74
N ASN A 550 -21.13 36.86 6.79
CA ASN A 550 -22.45 36.21 6.81
C ASN A 550 -23.58 37.11 6.25
N ASP A 551 -23.31 38.37 5.91
CA ASP A 551 -24.31 39.26 5.32
C ASP A 551 -24.67 38.83 3.89
N GLU A 552 -25.96 38.86 3.57
CA GLU A 552 -26.50 38.43 2.29
C GLU A 552 -25.85 39.17 1.10
N LYS A 553 -25.50 40.46 1.25
CA LYS A 553 -24.87 41.25 0.19
C LYS A 553 -23.45 40.78 -0.10
N TYR A 554 -22.66 40.51 0.94
CA TYR A 554 -21.31 39.98 0.77
C TYR A 554 -21.34 38.59 0.13
N ILE A 555 -22.21 37.71 0.62
CA ILE A 555 -22.40 36.36 0.07
C ILE A 555 -22.84 36.43 -1.41
N LYS A 556 -23.78 37.30 -1.77
CA LYS A 556 -24.22 37.47 -3.17
C LYS A 556 -23.10 37.97 -4.07
N ALA A 557 -22.27 38.90 -3.60
CA ALA A 557 -21.11 39.39 -4.35
C ALA A 557 -20.08 38.28 -4.59
N MET A 558 -19.77 37.49 -3.55
CA MET A 558 -18.84 36.36 -3.64
C MET A 558 -19.38 35.22 -4.51
N LEU A 559 -20.66 34.87 -4.36
CA LEU A 559 -21.31 33.85 -5.19
C LEU A 559 -21.34 34.27 -6.66
N SER A 560 -21.63 35.53 -6.94
CA SER A 560 -21.60 36.07 -8.31
C SER A 560 -20.21 35.96 -8.95
N TYR A 561 -19.15 36.12 -8.17
CA TYR A 561 -17.78 35.88 -8.63
C TYR A 561 -17.55 34.40 -8.92
N ILE A 562 -17.81 33.52 -7.95
CA ILE A 562 -17.62 32.06 -8.07
C ILE A 562 -18.35 31.52 -9.31
N ILE A 563 -19.60 31.92 -9.54
CA ILE A 563 -20.38 31.48 -10.70
C ILE A 563 -19.75 31.95 -12.01
N ARG A 564 -19.37 33.24 -12.11
CA ARG A 564 -18.77 33.77 -13.35
C ARG A 564 -17.43 33.14 -13.65
N ASP A 565 -16.59 32.98 -12.63
CA ASP A 565 -15.27 32.38 -12.75
C ASP A 565 -15.38 30.91 -13.21
N LEU A 566 -16.28 30.13 -12.58
CA LEU A 566 -16.56 28.76 -12.98
C LEU A 566 -17.09 28.66 -14.43
N LEU A 567 -18.00 29.56 -14.83
CA LEU A 567 -18.52 29.58 -16.20
C LEU A 567 -17.43 29.95 -17.22
N LYS A 568 -16.57 30.91 -16.90
CA LYS A 568 -15.43 31.30 -17.76
C LYS A 568 -14.42 30.17 -17.86
N PHE A 569 -14.09 29.52 -16.75
CA PHE A 569 -13.22 28.34 -16.71
C PHE A 569 -13.78 27.22 -17.61
N ARG A 570 -15.07 26.93 -17.51
CA ARG A 570 -15.74 25.94 -18.38
C ARG A 570 -15.70 26.35 -19.85
N GLN A 571 -16.03 27.59 -20.19
CA GLN A 571 -15.96 28.06 -21.59
C GLN A 571 -14.56 27.95 -22.21
N LEU A 572 -13.52 28.17 -21.42
CA LEU A 572 -12.13 28.08 -21.89
C LEU A 572 -11.65 26.65 -22.04
N ASN A 573 -12.18 25.71 -21.25
CA ASN A 573 -11.66 24.34 -21.15
C ASN A 573 -12.58 23.25 -21.72
N ASP A 574 -13.89 23.50 -21.87
CA ASP A 574 -14.87 22.55 -22.42
C ASP A 574 -14.88 22.51 -23.97
N ASN A 575 -14.02 23.29 -24.66
CA ASN A 575 -13.87 23.24 -26.13
C ASN A 575 -12.92 22.12 -26.61
N ASN A 576 -12.51 21.19 -25.75
CA ASN A 576 -11.56 20.12 -26.05
C ASN A 576 -12.07 18.70 -25.74
N GLU A 577 -13.39 18.44 -25.80
CA GLU A 577 -13.95 17.08 -25.90
C GLU A 577 -14.70 16.84 -27.20
#